data_AF-A0AAU9PRB4-F1
#
_entry.id   AF-A0AAU9PRB4-F1
#
_cell.length_a   1.000
_cell.length_b   1.000
_cell.length_c   1.000
_cell.angle_alpha   90.00
_cell.angle_beta   90.00
_cell.angle_gamma   90.00
#
_symmetry.space_group_name_H-M   'P 1'
#
loop_
_entity.id
_entity.type
_entity.pdbx_description
1 polymer ?
#
loop_
_entity_poly.entity_id
_entity_poly.type
_entity_poly.pdbx_seq_one_letter_code
_entity_poly.pdbx_strand_id
1 'polypeptide(L)'
;MSASSAPPPQQKLTAPYGSWSSPITSDIVSGAGKTLGGTAVDSLGHLFWLESRPTESGRSVIVRGGADEDEASDITPIDFSVRTVAQDYGGGDFSVSGDTVIFSNYKDQRLYKQSIRSPSSPVALTPDYGEPLVCYADGVFDKRFNRYVTIREDRRESSKNSVATIVSLELNDETIRDPIVLVGGNDFYAFPRLDHEGKRIAWIEWSHPNML
;
A
#
# COMPACT_ATOMS: atom_id res chain seq x y z
N MET A 1 -44.43 -9.97 -31.47
CA MET A 1 -44.15 -11.09 -30.56
C MET A 1 -43.09 -11.95 -31.22
N SER A 2 -41.84 -11.81 -30.81
CA SER A 2 -40.72 -12.58 -31.36
C SER A 2 -40.31 -13.58 -30.30
N ALA A 3 -40.62 -14.86 -30.50
CA ALA A 3 -40.28 -15.91 -29.56
C ALA A 3 -38.76 -16.15 -29.59
N SER A 4 -38.10 -15.95 -28.45
CA SER A 4 -36.69 -16.32 -28.24
C SER A 4 -36.60 -17.84 -28.13
N SER A 5 -35.95 -18.49 -29.10
CA SER A 5 -35.68 -19.93 -29.05
C SER A 5 -34.60 -20.25 -28.00
N ALA A 6 -34.86 -21.23 -27.15
CA ALA A 6 -33.89 -21.73 -26.18
C ALA A 6 -32.66 -22.33 -26.89
N PRO A 7 -31.43 -22.15 -26.36
CA PRO A 7 -30.24 -22.74 -26.94
C PRO A 7 -30.31 -24.28 -26.89
N PRO A 8 -29.74 -24.97 -27.89
CA PRO A 8 -29.80 -26.43 -27.97
C PRO A 8 -29.06 -27.08 -26.79
N PRO A 9 -29.48 -28.29 -26.37
CA PRO A 9 -28.88 -28.99 -25.24
C PRO A 9 -27.40 -29.30 -25.53
N GLN A 10 -26.52 -28.86 -24.64
CA GLN A 10 -25.07 -29.09 -24.74
C GLN A 10 -24.77 -30.57 -24.47
N GLN A 11 -24.29 -31.28 -25.48
CA GLN A 11 -23.95 -32.70 -25.37
C GLN A 11 -22.79 -32.88 -24.38
N LYS A 12 -23.04 -33.57 -23.26
CA LYS A 12 -22.00 -33.86 -22.26
C LYS A 12 -21.10 -34.97 -22.79
N LEU A 13 -19.83 -34.66 -23.01
CA LEU A 13 -18.82 -35.61 -23.46
C LEU A 13 -18.08 -36.20 -22.26
N THR A 14 -17.92 -37.53 -22.22
CA THR A 14 -17.08 -38.21 -21.23
C THR A 14 -15.61 -38.11 -21.67
N ALA A 15 -14.74 -37.61 -20.79
CA ALA A 15 -13.29 -37.60 -21.00
C ALA A 15 -12.56 -37.95 -19.69
N PRO A 16 -11.29 -38.42 -19.77
CA PRO A 16 -10.44 -38.63 -18.60
C PRO A 16 -10.36 -37.39 -17.69
N TYR A 17 -10.15 -37.62 -16.40
CA TYR A 17 -9.93 -36.52 -15.46
C TYR A 17 -8.71 -35.69 -15.87
N GLY A 18 -8.86 -34.37 -15.88
CA GLY A 18 -7.82 -33.42 -16.27
C GLY A 18 -7.73 -33.11 -17.78
N SER A 19 -8.52 -33.77 -18.63
CA SER A 19 -8.49 -33.55 -20.09
C SER A 19 -9.77 -32.90 -20.64
N TRP A 20 -10.62 -32.34 -19.78
CA TRP A 20 -11.77 -31.57 -20.21
C TRP A 20 -11.31 -30.24 -20.80
N SER A 21 -11.78 -29.92 -22.00
CA SER A 21 -11.55 -28.61 -22.60
C SER A 21 -12.16 -27.54 -21.70
N SER A 22 -11.29 -26.69 -21.13
CA SER A 22 -11.67 -25.58 -20.27
C SER A 22 -11.60 -24.27 -21.08
N PRO A 23 -12.65 -23.43 -21.06
CA PRO A 23 -12.55 -22.07 -21.60
C PRO A 23 -11.70 -21.15 -20.70
N ILE A 24 -11.39 -21.58 -19.46
CA ILE A 24 -10.50 -20.88 -18.54
C ILE A 24 -9.07 -21.30 -18.86
N THR A 25 -8.32 -20.40 -19.52
CA THR A 25 -6.91 -20.58 -19.87
C THR A 25 -5.99 -20.06 -18.75
N SER A 26 -4.71 -20.42 -18.80
CA SER A 26 -3.69 -19.87 -17.90
C SER A 26 -3.61 -18.34 -17.99
N ASP A 27 -3.82 -17.77 -19.18
CA ASP A 27 -3.78 -16.32 -19.41
C ASP A 27 -4.97 -15.61 -18.78
N ILE A 28 -6.15 -16.25 -18.78
CA ILE A 28 -7.33 -15.73 -18.06
C ILE A 28 -7.04 -15.75 -16.56
N VAL A 29 -6.46 -16.82 -16.02
CA VAL A 29 -6.18 -16.91 -14.59
C VAL A 29 -5.12 -15.90 -14.15
N SER A 30 -4.05 -15.72 -14.93
CA SER A 30 -2.97 -14.78 -14.60
C SER A 30 -3.36 -13.32 -14.83
N GLY A 31 -4.21 -13.04 -15.83
CA GLY A 31 -4.65 -11.68 -16.17
C GLY A 31 -5.91 -11.20 -15.45
N ALA A 32 -6.78 -12.09 -14.94
CA ALA A 32 -8.08 -11.71 -14.39
C ALA A 32 -8.06 -11.35 -12.88
N GLY A 33 -6.97 -11.63 -12.17
CA GLY A 33 -6.90 -11.45 -10.73
C GLY A 33 -6.54 -10.03 -10.29
N LYS A 34 -7.46 -9.05 -10.44
CA LYS A 34 -7.33 -7.80 -9.69
C LYS A 34 -7.58 -8.09 -8.22
N THR A 35 -6.58 -7.84 -7.38
CA THR A 35 -6.72 -7.92 -5.93
C THR A 35 -6.92 -6.51 -5.41
N LEU A 36 -7.97 -6.35 -4.59
CA LEU A 36 -8.23 -5.12 -3.86
C LEU A 36 -7.71 -5.30 -2.43
N GLY A 37 -7.01 -4.30 -1.92
CA GLY A 37 -6.49 -4.27 -0.56
C GLY A 37 -6.34 -2.84 -0.08
N GLY A 38 -5.88 -2.65 1.16
CA GLY A 38 -5.52 -1.36 1.75
C GLY A 38 -6.49 -0.21 1.45
N THR A 39 -7.34 0.18 2.40
CA THR A 39 -8.32 1.25 2.18
C THR A 39 -8.01 2.48 2.99
N ALA A 40 -8.37 3.65 2.46
CA ALA A 40 -8.38 4.90 3.18
C ALA A 40 -9.56 5.77 2.72
N VAL A 41 -10.01 6.68 3.60
CA VAL A 41 -11.09 7.62 3.29
C VAL A 41 -10.60 9.02 3.62
N ASP A 42 -10.77 9.95 2.69
CA ASP A 42 -10.43 11.36 2.94
C ASP A 42 -11.50 12.08 3.78
N SER A 43 -11.25 13.34 4.11
CA SER A 43 -12.21 14.15 4.90
C SER A 43 -13.50 14.50 4.15
N LEU A 44 -13.56 14.29 2.84
CA LEU A 44 -14.74 14.51 2.00
C LEU A 44 -15.56 13.22 1.78
N GLY A 45 -15.06 12.07 2.25
CA GLY A 45 -15.73 10.78 2.11
C GLY A 45 -15.33 10.00 0.87
N HIS A 46 -14.32 10.43 0.09
CA HIS A 46 -13.85 9.65 -1.05
C HIS A 46 -13.07 8.42 -0.58
N LEU A 47 -13.40 7.26 -1.17
CA LEU A 47 -12.70 6.01 -0.93
C LEU A 47 -11.43 5.92 -1.79
N PHE A 48 -10.35 5.45 -1.17
CA PHE A 48 -9.09 5.10 -1.83
C PHE A 48 -8.79 3.64 -1.54
N TRP A 49 -8.28 2.90 -2.53
CA TRP A 49 -7.86 1.51 -2.34
C TRP A 49 -6.59 1.18 -3.11
N LEU A 50 -5.90 0.11 -2.70
CA LEU A 50 -4.87 -0.53 -3.51
C LEU A 50 -5.51 -1.52 -4.47
N GLU A 51 -5.10 -1.45 -5.73
CA GLU A 51 -5.49 -2.41 -6.76
C GLU A 51 -4.25 -2.94 -7.46
N SER A 52 -4.17 -4.27 -7.63
CA SER A 52 -3.09 -4.87 -8.41
C SER A 52 -3.26 -4.61 -9.90
N ARG A 53 -2.14 -4.54 -10.61
CA ARG A 53 -2.04 -4.47 -12.07
C ARG A 53 -1.20 -5.65 -12.57
N PRO A 54 -1.77 -6.87 -12.68
CA PRO A 54 -1.02 -8.06 -13.12
C PRO A 54 -0.31 -7.87 -14.46
N THR A 55 -0.94 -7.13 -15.38
CA THR A 55 -0.40 -6.82 -16.72
C THR A 55 0.63 -5.69 -16.74
N GLU A 56 0.86 -5.00 -15.62
CA GLU A 56 1.83 -3.91 -15.50
C GLU A 56 2.94 -4.30 -14.51
N SER A 57 3.60 -5.42 -14.81
CA SER A 57 4.67 -6.00 -13.97
C SER A 57 4.22 -6.32 -12.53
N GLY A 58 2.92 -6.56 -12.33
CA GLY A 58 2.35 -6.87 -11.02
C GLY A 58 2.37 -5.69 -10.04
N ARG A 59 2.53 -4.44 -10.51
CA ARG A 59 2.53 -3.26 -9.63
C ARG A 59 1.19 -3.11 -8.91
N SER A 60 1.23 -2.49 -7.74
CA SER A 60 0.02 -2.09 -7.01
C SER A 60 -0.16 -0.58 -7.11
N VAL A 61 -1.38 -0.12 -7.28
CA VAL A 61 -1.68 1.30 -7.48
C VAL A 61 -2.74 1.77 -6.50
N ILE A 62 -2.64 3.01 -6.08
CA ILE A 62 -3.72 3.69 -5.36
C ILE A 62 -4.73 4.15 -6.40
N VAL A 63 -5.97 3.74 -6.22
CA VAL A 63 -7.13 4.17 -7.00
C VAL A 63 -7.99 5.06 -6.14
N ARG A 64 -8.44 6.20 -6.69
CA ARG A 64 -9.50 7.02 -6.11
C ARG A 64 -10.85 6.55 -6.64
N GLY A 65 -11.79 6.27 -5.76
CA GLY A 65 -13.18 6.10 -6.14
C GLY A 65 -13.75 7.44 -6.60
N GLY A 66 -14.54 7.42 -7.68
CA GLY A 66 -15.29 8.59 -8.08
C GLY A 66 -16.28 9.03 -7.00
N ALA A 67 -16.62 10.31 -7.00
CA ALA A 67 -17.80 10.80 -6.30
C ALA A 67 -19.00 10.66 -7.26
N ASP A 68 -20.11 10.11 -6.78
CA ASP A 68 -21.36 9.97 -7.56
C ASP A 68 -21.17 9.26 -8.92
N GLU A 69 -21.27 10.00 -10.02
CA GLU A 69 -21.18 9.52 -11.42
C GLU A 69 -19.75 9.53 -11.99
N ASP A 70 -18.76 10.04 -11.24
CA ASP A 70 -17.37 10.05 -11.68
C ASP A 70 -16.79 8.62 -11.72
N GLU A 71 -15.97 8.33 -12.74
CA GLU A 71 -15.25 7.07 -12.82
C GLU A 71 -14.07 7.01 -11.84
N ALA A 72 -13.74 5.81 -11.38
CA ALA A 72 -12.54 5.58 -10.58
C ALA A 72 -11.27 5.92 -11.39
N SER A 73 -10.27 6.52 -10.74
CA SER A 73 -9.06 6.97 -11.41
C SER A 73 -7.79 6.55 -10.67
N ASP A 74 -6.78 6.12 -11.41
CA ASP A 74 -5.44 5.83 -10.87
C ASP A 74 -4.75 7.13 -10.42
N ILE A 75 -4.19 7.11 -9.20
CA ILE A 75 -3.44 8.23 -8.62
C ILE A 75 -1.94 7.94 -8.62
N THR A 76 -1.54 6.67 -8.74
CA THR A 76 -0.13 6.27 -8.75
C THR A 76 0.46 6.38 -10.16
N PRO A 77 1.53 7.17 -10.37
CA PRO A 77 2.22 7.25 -11.66
C PRO A 77 2.76 5.90 -12.14
N ILE A 78 2.97 5.78 -13.45
CA ILE A 78 3.32 4.51 -14.11
C ILE A 78 4.64 3.90 -13.60
N ASP A 79 5.59 4.73 -13.18
CA ASP A 79 6.92 4.29 -12.71
C ASP A 79 6.94 3.84 -11.23
N PHE A 80 5.80 3.91 -10.55
CA PHE A 80 5.66 3.60 -9.13
C PHE A 80 4.76 2.39 -8.89
N SER A 81 5.09 1.65 -7.82
CA SER A 81 4.29 0.54 -7.30
C SER A 81 4.15 0.74 -5.80
N VAL A 82 2.91 0.85 -5.31
CA VAL A 82 2.62 1.14 -3.91
C VAL A 82 2.61 -0.16 -3.12
N ARG A 83 3.73 -0.44 -2.44
CA ARG A 83 3.92 -1.65 -1.64
C ARG A 83 5.15 -1.52 -0.74
N THR A 84 5.00 -1.88 0.53
CA THR A 84 6.12 -2.05 1.46
C THR A 84 6.45 -3.53 1.66
N VAL A 85 7.67 -3.82 2.10
CA VAL A 85 8.12 -5.15 2.53
C VAL A 85 8.33 -5.22 4.05
N ALA A 86 7.81 -4.24 4.80
CA ALA A 86 7.86 -4.27 6.27
C ALA A 86 7.29 -5.59 6.82
N GLN A 87 7.98 -6.15 7.80
CA GLN A 87 7.72 -7.45 8.42
C GLN A 87 7.67 -8.60 7.40
N ASP A 88 8.32 -8.46 6.25
CA ASP A 88 8.38 -9.40 5.12
C ASP A 88 7.03 -9.72 4.44
N TYR A 89 5.91 -9.29 5.01
CA TYR A 89 4.56 -9.43 4.46
C TYR A 89 4.10 -8.18 3.69
N GLY A 90 4.43 -6.99 4.19
CA GLY A 90 3.87 -5.71 3.74
C GLY A 90 2.55 -5.34 4.41
N GLY A 91 1.94 -4.24 3.96
CA GLY A 91 0.72 -3.67 4.52
C GLY A 91 0.93 -2.27 5.10
N GLY A 92 -0.16 -1.49 5.19
CA GLY A 92 -0.08 -0.07 5.56
C GLY A 92 0.72 0.75 4.53
N ASP A 93 0.59 0.40 3.25
CA ASP A 93 1.45 0.88 2.16
C ASP A 93 1.24 2.37 1.84
N PHE A 94 0.10 2.95 2.23
CA PHE A 94 -0.21 4.35 2.01
C PHE A 94 -1.17 4.91 3.07
N SER A 95 -1.23 6.23 3.14
CA SER A 95 -2.25 6.97 3.88
C SER A 95 -2.59 8.28 3.18
N VAL A 96 -3.81 8.77 3.39
CA VAL A 96 -4.32 10.00 2.77
C VAL A 96 -4.70 11.03 3.83
N SER A 97 -4.47 12.31 3.54
CA SER A 97 -4.92 13.44 4.37
C SER A 97 -5.05 14.69 3.52
N GLY A 98 -6.27 15.21 3.42
CA GLY A 98 -6.56 16.36 2.54
C GLY A 98 -6.24 16.03 1.08
N ASP A 99 -5.42 16.85 0.44
CA ASP A 99 -4.94 16.63 -0.93
C ASP A 99 -3.61 15.84 -0.99
N THR A 100 -3.13 15.30 0.12
CA THR A 100 -1.84 14.61 0.18
C THR A 100 -2.03 13.11 0.36
N VAL A 101 -1.27 12.34 -0.42
CA VAL A 101 -1.07 10.92 -0.16
C VAL A 101 0.42 10.66 0.05
N ILE A 102 0.72 9.87 1.08
CA ILE A 102 2.07 9.37 1.36
C ILE A 102 2.02 7.87 1.21
N PHE A 103 3.00 7.32 0.50
CA PHE A 103 3.06 5.88 0.21
C PHE A 103 4.48 5.35 0.17
N SER A 104 4.63 4.05 0.43
CA SER A 104 5.88 3.31 0.27
C SER A 104 6.00 2.81 -1.16
N ASN A 105 7.08 3.18 -1.83
CA ASN A 105 7.36 2.71 -3.18
C ASN A 105 8.10 1.37 -3.16
N TYR A 106 7.61 0.39 -3.91
CA TYR A 106 8.13 -0.98 -3.87
C TYR A 106 9.60 -1.07 -4.29
N LYS A 107 9.98 -0.28 -5.31
CA LYS A 107 11.30 -0.39 -5.96
C LYS A 107 12.45 -0.05 -5.02
N ASP A 108 12.29 0.99 -4.21
CA ASP A 108 13.35 1.54 -3.35
C ASP A 108 12.99 1.56 -1.86
N GLN A 109 11.76 1.15 -1.52
CA GLN A 109 11.20 1.13 -0.15
C GLN A 109 11.16 2.49 0.54
N ARG A 110 11.33 3.58 -0.21
CA ARG A 110 11.28 4.96 0.30
C ARG A 110 9.83 5.43 0.42
N LEU A 111 9.60 6.39 1.31
CA LEU A 111 8.34 7.11 1.37
C LEU A 111 8.32 8.22 0.32
N TYR A 112 7.21 8.32 -0.39
CA TYR A 112 6.92 9.37 -1.35
C TYR A 112 5.66 10.12 -0.97
N LYS A 113 5.66 11.44 -1.19
CA LYS A 113 4.52 12.35 -1.01
C LYS A 113 4.07 12.84 -2.39
N GLN A 114 2.77 12.84 -2.64
CA GLN A 114 2.21 13.44 -3.86
C GLN A 114 0.86 14.13 -3.58
N SER A 115 0.49 15.06 -4.47
CA SER A 115 -0.87 15.63 -4.50
C SER A 115 -1.84 14.66 -5.15
N ILE A 116 -3.06 14.56 -4.61
CA ILE A 116 -4.14 13.74 -5.18
C ILE A 116 -4.73 14.43 -6.41
N ARG A 117 -4.87 15.77 -6.39
CA ARG A 117 -5.37 16.57 -7.53
C ARG A 117 -4.35 16.71 -8.67
N SER A 118 -3.06 16.52 -8.40
CA SER A 118 -2.00 16.63 -9.40
C SER A 118 -0.98 15.49 -9.21
N PRO A 119 -1.36 14.25 -9.57
CA PRO A 119 -0.61 13.03 -9.19
C PRO A 119 0.72 12.83 -9.93
N SER A 120 1.14 13.72 -10.82
CA SER A 120 2.22 13.46 -11.79
C SER A 120 3.65 13.52 -11.23
N SER A 121 3.88 13.89 -9.97
CA SER A 121 5.25 14.06 -9.45
C SER A 121 5.38 13.73 -7.96
N PRO A 122 5.57 12.43 -7.60
CA PRO A 122 5.87 12.03 -6.24
C PRO A 122 7.24 12.55 -5.81
N VAL A 123 7.31 13.14 -4.62
CA VAL A 123 8.53 13.66 -4.00
C VAL A 123 8.95 12.74 -2.86
N ALA A 124 10.18 12.26 -2.87
CA ALA A 124 10.70 11.41 -1.81
C ALA A 124 10.78 12.18 -0.48
N LEU A 125 10.33 11.55 0.61
CA LEU A 125 10.41 12.07 1.98
C LEU A 125 11.59 11.50 2.77
N THR A 126 12.11 10.34 2.36
CA THR A 126 13.19 9.64 3.06
C THR A 126 14.46 9.60 2.22
N PRO A 127 15.66 9.50 2.82
CA PRO A 127 16.91 9.37 2.09
C PRO A 127 16.92 8.19 1.12
N ASP A 128 17.75 8.31 0.09
CA ASP A 128 18.20 7.16 -0.68
C ASP A 128 19.42 6.57 0.03
N TYR A 129 19.27 5.35 0.55
CA TYR A 129 20.35 4.65 1.24
C TYR A 129 21.20 3.80 0.27
N GLY A 130 20.97 3.91 -1.04
CA GLY A 130 21.63 3.15 -2.11
C GLY A 130 21.00 1.78 -2.37
N GLU A 131 20.41 1.16 -1.34
CA GLU A 131 19.74 -0.14 -1.40
C GLU A 131 18.43 -0.10 -0.59
N PRO A 132 17.43 -0.94 -0.91
CA PRO A 132 16.12 -0.99 -0.23
C PRO A 132 16.18 -1.71 1.13
N LEU A 133 17.17 -1.36 1.95
CA LEU A 133 17.42 -1.94 3.28
C LEU A 133 16.58 -1.29 4.38
N VAL A 134 15.94 -0.16 4.08
CA VAL A 134 15.05 0.54 5.01
C VAL A 134 13.68 0.63 4.37
N CYS A 135 12.66 0.14 5.07
CA CYS A 135 11.28 0.21 4.61
C CYS A 135 10.37 0.84 5.66
N TYR A 136 9.24 1.34 5.19
CA TYR A 136 8.29 2.09 6.00
C TYR A 136 6.88 1.56 5.80
N ALA A 137 6.06 1.60 6.86
CA ALA A 137 4.71 1.08 6.83
C ALA A 137 3.80 1.77 7.85
N ASP A 138 2.50 1.69 7.59
CA ASP A 138 1.42 1.94 8.55
C ASP A 138 1.49 3.34 9.19
N GLY A 139 1.80 4.33 8.35
CA GLY A 139 2.00 5.69 8.80
C GLY A 139 0.70 6.49 8.94
N VAL A 140 0.78 7.52 9.78
CA VAL A 140 -0.32 8.40 10.15
C VAL A 140 0.13 9.86 10.13
N PHE A 141 -0.74 10.74 9.64
CA PHE A 141 -0.51 12.18 9.64
C PHE A 141 -0.72 12.77 11.04
N ASP A 142 0.28 13.50 11.52
CA ASP A 142 0.22 14.32 12.72
C ASP A 142 0.06 15.79 12.33
N LYS A 143 -1.19 16.24 12.23
CA LYS A 143 -1.53 17.61 11.84
C LYS A 143 -1.06 18.65 12.86
N ARG A 144 -0.91 18.27 14.14
CA ARG A 144 -0.54 19.18 15.22
C ARG A 144 0.91 19.64 15.07
N PHE A 145 1.80 18.73 14.71
CA PHE A 145 3.23 19.01 14.51
C PHE A 145 3.62 19.07 13.02
N ASN A 146 2.65 18.92 12.12
CA ASN A 146 2.86 18.86 10.68
C ASN A 146 3.98 17.88 10.29
N ARG A 147 3.81 16.66 10.76
CA ARG A 147 4.75 15.55 10.53
C ARG A 147 3.99 14.29 10.15
N TYR A 148 4.74 13.32 9.65
CA TYR A 148 4.27 11.97 9.40
C TYR A 148 4.92 11.04 10.41
N VAL A 149 4.12 10.22 11.09
CA VAL A 149 4.61 9.19 12.01
C VAL A 149 4.41 7.84 11.36
N THR A 150 5.44 7.01 11.33
CA THR A 150 5.42 5.74 10.58
C THR A 150 6.28 4.71 11.27
N ILE A 151 6.01 3.44 11.00
CA ILE A 151 6.95 2.36 11.32
C ILE A 151 8.10 2.44 10.32
N ARG A 152 9.31 2.21 10.79
CA ARG A 152 10.53 1.98 10.00
C ARG A 152 11.13 0.65 10.41
N GLU A 153 11.44 -0.20 9.45
CA GLU A 153 12.37 -1.31 9.65
C GLU A 153 13.69 -1.00 8.97
N ASP A 154 14.79 -1.16 9.70
CA ASP A 154 16.13 -0.86 9.23
C ASP A 154 17.00 -2.11 9.25
N ARG A 155 17.45 -2.55 8.06
CA ARG A 155 18.32 -3.71 7.85
C ARG A 155 19.75 -3.30 7.46
N ARG A 156 20.12 -2.02 7.56
CA ARG A 156 21.44 -1.52 7.15
C ARG A 156 22.59 -2.08 7.99
N GLU A 157 22.35 -2.27 9.30
CA GLU A 157 23.36 -2.83 10.20
C GLU A 157 23.36 -4.37 10.20
N SER A 158 22.20 -4.99 10.00
CA SER A 158 22.04 -6.45 9.96
C SER A 158 20.85 -6.85 9.12
N SER A 159 21.07 -7.77 8.17
CA SER A 159 20.00 -8.36 7.37
C SER A 159 19.19 -9.42 8.13
N LYS A 160 19.68 -9.92 9.26
CA LYS A 160 19.01 -10.95 10.07
C LYS A 160 18.23 -10.38 11.25
N ASN A 161 18.65 -9.21 11.75
CA ASN A 161 18.05 -8.55 12.89
C ASN A 161 17.67 -7.13 12.47
N SER A 162 16.56 -7.02 11.72
CA SER A 162 16.00 -5.72 11.37
C SER A 162 15.59 -4.96 12.64
N VAL A 163 15.93 -3.68 12.73
CA VAL A 163 15.51 -2.83 13.84
C VAL A 163 14.20 -2.14 13.46
N ALA A 164 13.10 -2.55 14.09
CA ALA A 164 11.83 -1.86 13.96
C ALA A 164 11.76 -0.65 14.93
N THR A 165 11.28 0.48 14.44
CA THR A 165 11.13 1.73 15.22
C THR A 165 9.89 2.49 14.76
N ILE A 166 9.28 3.26 15.66
CA ILE A 166 8.34 4.31 15.26
C ILE A 166 9.15 5.59 15.06
N VAL A 167 9.09 6.15 13.86
CA VAL A 167 9.85 7.35 13.47
C VAL A 167 8.91 8.46 13.02
N SER A 168 9.43 9.69 12.99
CA SER A 168 8.74 10.85 12.43
C SER A 168 9.54 11.59 11.37
N LEU A 169 8.81 12.14 10.39
CA LEU A 169 9.32 12.94 9.29
C LEU A 169 8.56 14.27 9.24
N GLU A 170 9.28 15.38 9.12
CA GLU A 170 8.64 16.70 8.91
C GLU A 170 8.08 16.80 7.49
N LEU A 171 6.90 17.40 7.33
CA LEU A 171 6.23 17.49 6.02
C LEU A 171 6.45 18.82 5.28
N ASN A 172 6.92 19.85 5.99
CA ASN A 172 7.19 21.19 5.45
C ASN A 172 8.64 21.40 4.99
N ASP A 173 9.55 20.49 5.35
CA ASP A 173 10.93 20.57 4.89
C ASP A 173 11.04 19.85 3.54
N GLU A 174 11.53 20.55 2.53
CA GLU A 174 11.88 19.95 1.24
C GLU A 174 13.25 19.28 1.28
N THR A 175 14.01 19.51 2.34
CA THR A 175 15.29 18.82 2.59
C THR A 175 15.03 17.40 3.05
N ILE A 176 15.52 16.44 2.30
CA ILE A 176 15.47 15.03 2.70
C ILE A 176 16.43 14.80 3.86
N ARG A 177 15.91 14.31 5.00
CA ARG A 177 16.67 13.99 6.20
C ARG A 177 16.32 12.60 6.70
N ASP A 178 17.22 12.02 7.47
CA ASP A 178 16.91 10.79 8.20
C ASP A 178 15.73 11.00 9.17
N PRO A 179 14.74 10.08 9.20
CA PRO A 179 13.63 10.15 10.14
C PRO A 179 14.10 10.14 11.61
N ILE A 180 13.42 10.91 12.45
CA ILE A 180 13.70 10.99 13.89
C ILE A 180 13.01 9.82 14.59
N VAL A 181 13.76 9.03 15.37
CA VAL A 181 13.18 7.94 16.18
C VAL A 181 12.37 8.50 17.35
N LEU A 182 11.11 8.10 17.44
CA LEU A 182 10.23 8.42 18.57
C LEU A 182 10.14 7.28 19.58
N VAL A 183 10.08 6.03 19.09
CA VAL A 183 9.97 4.81 19.90
C VAL A 183 10.88 3.73 19.31
N GLY A 184 11.60 3.02 20.18
CA GLY A 184 12.46 1.90 19.84
C GLY A 184 12.79 1.07 21.10
N GLY A 185 13.36 -0.12 20.91
CA GLY A 185 13.79 -1.00 22.00
C GLY A 185 13.24 -2.43 21.94
N ASN A 186 11.98 -2.61 21.52
CA ASN A 186 11.38 -3.90 21.18
C ASN A 186 11.67 -4.35 19.75
N ASP A 187 11.40 -5.62 19.45
CA ASP A 187 11.68 -6.23 18.14
C ASP A 187 10.68 -5.80 17.07
N PHE A 188 9.40 -5.62 17.45
CA PHE A 188 8.32 -5.33 16.52
C PHE A 188 7.38 -4.24 17.02
N TYR A 189 6.86 -3.47 16.07
CA TYR A 189 5.85 -2.43 16.28
C TYR A 189 4.79 -2.51 15.18
N ALA A 190 3.56 -2.19 15.52
CA ALA A 190 2.44 -2.09 14.58
C ALA A 190 1.43 -1.01 15.00
N PHE A 191 0.65 -0.52 14.03
CA PHE A 191 -0.53 0.32 14.24
C PHE A 191 -0.32 1.57 15.11
N PRO A 192 0.67 2.45 14.82
CA PRO A 192 0.72 3.75 15.47
C PRO A 192 -0.55 4.55 15.13
N ARG A 193 -1.31 4.96 16.14
CA ARG A 193 -2.54 5.75 15.98
C ARG A 193 -2.50 6.95 16.92
N LEU A 194 -2.71 8.13 16.34
CA LEU A 194 -2.84 9.38 17.07
C LEU A 194 -4.29 9.57 17.52
N ASP A 195 -4.49 10.15 18.69
CA ASP A 195 -5.81 10.66 19.05
C ASP A 195 -6.19 11.88 18.20
N HIS A 196 -7.47 12.26 18.22
CA HIS A 196 -8.00 13.33 17.37
C HIS A 196 -7.27 14.68 17.57
N GLU A 197 -6.76 14.94 18.77
CA GLU A 197 -6.01 16.16 19.08
C GLU A 197 -4.49 16.06 18.83
N GLY A 198 -3.97 14.88 18.44
CA GLY A 198 -2.54 14.65 18.30
C GLY A 198 -1.75 14.85 19.60
N LYS A 199 -2.38 14.58 20.75
CA LYS A 199 -1.77 14.69 22.09
C LYS A 199 -1.27 13.35 22.60
N ARG A 200 -1.85 12.25 22.12
CA ARG A 200 -1.49 10.90 22.52
C ARG A 200 -1.32 10.02 21.29
N ILE A 201 -0.42 9.06 21.41
CA ILE A 201 -0.20 8.01 20.42
C ILE A 201 -0.33 6.66 21.13
N ALA A 202 -0.97 5.71 20.48
CA ALA A 202 -1.01 4.30 20.88
C ALA A 202 -0.42 3.44 19.75
N TRP A 203 0.16 2.30 20.11
CA TRP A 203 0.72 1.32 19.18
C TRP A 203 0.63 -0.07 19.79
N ILE A 204 0.91 -1.10 18.98
CA ILE A 204 1.14 -2.47 19.43
C ILE A 204 2.64 -2.76 19.32
N GLU A 205 3.21 -3.40 20.34
CA GLU A 205 4.59 -3.86 20.34
C GLU A 205 4.70 -5.27 20.93
N TRP A 206 5.68 -6.03 20.46
CA TRP A 206 5.98 -7.36 20.96
C TRP A 206 7.44 -7.71 20.65
N SER A 207 7.94 -8.76 21.30
CA SER A 207 9.34 -9.16 21.26
C SER A 207 9.48 -10.68 21.29
N HIS A 208 10.55 -11.20 20.70
CA HIS A 208 10.85 -12.63 20.75
C HIS A 208 11.02 -13.10 22.20
N PRO A 209 10.64 -14.36 22.51
CA PRO A 209 9.98 -15.33 21.63
C PRO A 209 8.44 -15.17 21.58
N ASN A 210 7.88 -14.15 22.22
CA ASN A 210 6.44 -13.96 22.36
C ASN A 210 5.88 -13.21 21.14
N MET A 211 5.62 -13.96 20.06
CA MET A 211 4.94 -13.44 18.87
C MET A 211 3.42 -13.40 19.11
N LEU A 212 2.76 -12.35 18.59
CA LEU A 212 1.29 -12.18 18.60
C LEU A 212 0.58 -13.10 17.60
#